data_AF-A0ABD2RIT3-F1
#
_entry.id   AF-A0ABD2RIT3-F1
#
_cell.length_a   1.000
_cell.length_b   1.000
_cell.length_c   1.000
_cell.angle_alpha   90.00
_cell.angle_beta   90.00
_cell.angle_gamma   90.00
#
_symmetry.space_group_name_H-M   'P 1'
#
loop_
_entity.id
_entity.type
_entity.pdbx_description
1 polymer ?
#
loop_
_entity_poly.entity_id
_entity_poly.type
_entity_poly.pdbx_seq_one_letter_code
_entity_poly.pdbx_strand_id
1 'polypeptide(L)'
;RKVGDLPLLLTKNFQFLNLENSNQIPIFSTMRQRKNLDVSSTDSKTNIPKSSKNNRFTHPLLKKVFFFCLFVRFVNAFLVQTYFNPDEHWQALEVAHRISFGYGHLTWEWEKGIRSYLHPVIFAGLYKVLAFFHLDKPWFMIRTPRLLQSIFSAFGDFYLFKLSQEIFGDRVAKFALFAQLTNWFMFFCITRTLSNSLETVLTVVSLYYWPCIRPTASKISRGSRKWGLATAALACAIRPTSAITWIYIGLLELYLTRDKLKFVLLEVIPIGTLILGLTFLVDRWMYGTWVLVPLNFLKFNFLSAGGDYYGTHVWHWYFSQGFTVMVFTFLPFSLAGIFISKQWKLSGLIAWCLAIYSLLGHKEFRFVLPVLPIALMFSGYWLATIGGPDKSNGRGKRSPSSHDRCSRKLQLAILFLAVSNIPMAFYMSMVHQRGTEDVMNYLSVEADSGEVKSVLFFTPCHATPYYSTLHRNLPMRFLDCTPSDKKGALDESDQFLVDPVGFATEFAKNWSIPSHIVLFDFQEKLLKDFLALHNFEEIKRFFHAHFKVDRELQASVAVYTLKGQ
;
A
#
# COMPACT_ATOMS: atom_id res chain seq x y z
N ARG A 1 -13.33 -14.07 20.63
CA ARG A 1 -13.66 -14.67 21.95
C ARG A 1 -12.75 -15.88 22.18
N LYS A 2 -12.27 -16.06 23.43
CA LYS A 2 -11.33 -17.08 23.95
C LYS A 2 -9.85 -16.94 23.54
N VAL A 3 -9.12 -16.16 24.35
CA VAL A 3 -7.67 -16.28 24.53
C VAL A 3 -7.45 -17.40 25.54
N GLY A 4 -6.67 -18.41 25.16
CA GLY A 4 -6.19 -19.47 26.04
C GLY A 4 -4.69 -19.30 26.24
N ASP A 5 -4.30 -19.24 27.51
CA ASP A 5 -2.94 -19.08 28.03
C ASP A 5 -1.97 -20.22 27.62
N LEU A 6 -0.69 -19.87 27.44
CA LEU A 6 0.48 -20.67 27.83
C LEU A 6 1.76 -19.78 27.77
N PRO A 7 2.88 -20.10 28.44
CA PRO A 7 3.43 -19.25 29.49
C PRO A 7 4.84 -18.70 29.16
N LEU A 8 5.21 -17.70 29.94
CA LEU A 8 6.58 -17.18 30.10
C LEU A 8 7.62 -18.28 30.30
N LEU A 9 8.75 -18.16 29.59
CA LEU A 9 10.07 -18.56 30.09
C LEU A 9 11.17 -17.85 29.30
N LEU A 10 11.83 -16.88 29.94
CA LEU A 10 13.27 -16.52 29.90
C LEU A 10 13.49 -15.03 30.11
N THR A 11 13.36 -14.61 31.37
CA THR A 11 14.06 -13.45 31.93
C THR A 11 15.20 -13.98 32.78
N LYS A 12 16.45 -13.60 32.45
CA LYS A 12 17.46 -13.22 33.46
C LYS A 12 18.73 -12.67 32.82
N ASN A 13 19.24 -11.65 33.51
CA ASN A 13 20.59 -11.09 33.48
C ASN A 13 20.89 -10.09 32.36
N PHE A 14 20.82 -8.79 32.68
CA PHE A 14 22.03 -7.96 32.67
C PHE A 14 21.91 -6.85 33.72
N GLN A 15 22.89 -6.82 34.61
CA GLN A 15 23.04 -5.89 35.72
C GLN A 15 23.56 -4.52 35.26
N PHE A 16 23.10 -3.53 36.01
CA PHE A 16 23.64 -2.19 36.24
C PHE A 16 25.15 -2.01 36.04
N LEU A 17 25.52 -0.89 35.42
CA LEU A 17 26.71 -0.13 35.77
C LEU A 17 26.37 1.37 35.78
N ASN A 18 26.28 1.91 36.99
CA ASN A 18 26.36 3.33 37.31
C ASN A 18 27.74 3.86 36.92
N LEU A 19 27.80 5.08 36.38
CA LEU A 19 28.96 5.96 36.47
C LEU A 19 28.46 7.40 36.56
N GLU A 20 28.46 7.94 37.78
CA GLU A 20 28.34 9.35 38.11
C GLU A 20 29.73 9.98 38.25
N ASN A 21 29.77 11.29 37.99
CA ASN A 21 30.73 12.29 38.50
C ASN A 21 32.17 12.32 37.95
N SER A 22 32.51 13.35 37.17
CA SER A 22 32.89 14.68 37.73
C SER A 22 33.80 15.49 36.78
N ASN A 23 33.50 16.79 36.75
CA ASN A 23 34.43 17.93 36.80
C ASN A 23 35.34 18.35 35.61
N GLN A 24 35.24 19.67 35.40
CA GLN A 24 36.28 20.67 35.08
C GLN A 24 36.37 21.25 33.67
N ILE A 25 35.83 22.48 33.59
CA ILE A 25 36.12 23.58 32.68
C ILE A 25 37.55 24.11 32.98
N PRO A 26 38.29 24.62 31.98
CA PRO A 26 38.75 26.00 32.11
C PRO A 26 38.60 26.84 30.84
N ILE A 27 38.27 28.09 31.10
CA ILE A 27 38.25 29.27 30.22
C ILE A 27 39.69 29.74 30.01
N PHE A 28 40.08 30.11 28.78
CA PHE A 28 41.11 31.14 28.58
C PHE A 28 40.83 31.98 27.33
N SER A 29 40.58 33.26 27.61
CA SER A 29 40.54 34.39 26.71
C SER A 29 41.95 34.86 26.34
N THR A 30 42.17 35.31 25.11
CA THR A 30 43.12 36.42 24.86
C THR A 30 42.83 37.11 23.53
N MET A 31 42.40 38.36 23.63
CA MET A 31 42.43 39.35 22.56
C MET A 31 43.87 39.84 22.34
N ARG A 32 44.28 40.04 21.08
CA ARG A 32 45.30 41.03 20.73
C ARG A 32 44.93 41.73 19.42
N GLN A 33 44.87 43.05 19.50
CA GLN A 33 44.60 44.01 18.43
C GLN A 33 45.92 44.69 18.01
N ARG A 34 45.88 45.34 16.82
CA ARG A 34 46.87 46.23 16.15
C ARG A 34 47.81 45.49 15.18
N LYS A 35 48.06 45.95 13.94
CA LYS A 35 48.04 47.32 13.36
C LYS A 35 48.00 47.22 11.82
N ASN A 36 47.42 48.23 11.16
CA ASN A 36 47.46 48.47 9.72
C ASN A 36 48.90 48.72 9.21
N LEU A 37 49.20 48.24 8.01
CA LEU A 37 50.23 48.76 7.09
C LEU A 37 49.79 48.40 5.67
N ASP A 38 49.40 49.42 4.90
CA ASP A 38 49.29 49.37 3.45
C ASP A 38 50.70 49.33 2.83
N VAL A 39 50.88 48.57 1.73
CA VAL A 39 51.60 48.96 0.49
C VAL A 39 51.70 47.78 -0.49
N SER A 40 51.20 48.04 -1.71
CA SER A 40 51.51 47.53 -3.06
C SER A 40 51.47 46.03 -3.41
N SER A 41 50.39 45.68 -4.10
CA SER A 41 50.33 44.98 -5.41
C SER A 41 51.34 43.86 -5.72
N THR A 42 50.86 42.62 -5.68
CA THR A 42 51.23 41.58 -6.64
C THR A 42 50.04 40.63 -6.80
N ASP A 43 49.43 40.65 -7.98
CA ASP A 43 48.29 39.83 -8.37
C ASP A 43 48.67 38.33 -8.32
N SER A 44 48.22 37.63 -7.29
CA SER A 44 48.14 36.17 -7.28
C SER A 44 46.68 35.75 -7.30
N LYS A 45 46.24 35.28 -8.48
CA LYS A 45 44.93 34.68 -8.73
C LYS A 45 44.72 33.50 -7.79
N THR A 46 44.09 33.74 -6.65
CA THR A 46 43.59 32.69 -5.77
C THR A 46 42.32 32.11 -6.40
N ASN A 47 42.50 31.00 -7.11
CA ASN A 47 41.42 30.16 -7.62
C ASN A 47 40.58 29.64 -6.45
N ILE A 48 39.47 30.31 -6.16
CA ILE A 48 38.40 29.74 -5.34
C ILE A 48 37.86 28.51 -6.10
N PRO A 49 37.91 27.30 -5.53
CA PRO A 49 37.39 26.13 -6.21
C PRO A 49 35.87 26.26 -6.33
N LYS A 50 35.38 26.38 -7.58
CA LYS A 50 33.96 26.23 -7.91
C LYS A 50 33.48 24.89 -7.36
N SER A 51 32.42 24.93 -6.55
CA SER A 51 31.86 23.74 -5.91
C SER A 51 31.58 22.64 -6.94
N SER A 52 32.10 21.45 -6.65
CA SER A 52 31.87 20.20 -7.37
C SER A 52 30.40 20.04 -7.78
N LYS A 53 30.13 20.06 -9.10
CA LYS A 53 28.83 19.66 -9.66
C LYS A 53 28.63 18.18 -9.33
N ASN A 54 27.74 17.87 -8.39
CA ASN A 54 27.21 16.51 -8.23
C ASN A 54 26.70 16.03 -9.60
N ASN A 55 27.22 14.91 -10.10
CA ASN A 55 26.72 14.26 -11.30
C ASN A 55 25.28 13.85 -11.06
N ARG A 56 24.31 14.71 -11.38
CA ARG A 56 22.90 14.34 -11.45
C ARG A 56 22.70 13.52 -12.71
N PHE A 57 21.94 12.42 -12.62
CA PHE A 57 21.50 11.68 -13.80
C PHE A 57 20.98 12.59 -14.91
N THR A 58 21.47 12.35 -16.12
CA THR A 58 21.02 13.04 -17.32
C THR A 58 19.58 12.62 -17.66
N HIS A 59 18.83 13.50 -18.33
CA HIS A 59 17.45 13.23 -18.75
C HIS A 59 17.25 11.88 -19.48
N PRO A 60 18.17 11.41 -20.35
CA PRO A 60 18.07 10.09 -20.97
C PRO A 60 18.10 8.92 -19.98
N LEU A 61 18.85 9.04 -18.89
CA LEU A 61 18.98 7.98 -17.89
C LEU A 61 17.75 7.92 -16.99
N LEU A 62 17.14 9.07 -16.67
CA LEU A 62 15.84 9.11 -15.97
C LEU A 62 14.73 8.45 -16.79
N LYS A 63 14.71 8.65 -18.12
CA LYS A 63 13.77 7.93 -19.01
C LYS A 63 13.96 6.42 -18.91
N LYS A 64 15.21 5.93 -18.94
CA LYS A 64 15.50 4.50 -18.79
C LYS A 64 15.01 3.94 -17.46
N VAL A 65 15.19 4.68 -16.36
CA VAL A 65 14.69 4.27 -15.03
C VAL A 65 13.16 4.15 -15.04
N PHE A 66 12.45 5.13 -15.61
CA PHE A 66 10.98 5.07 -15.68
C PHE A 66 10.49 3.86 -16.49
N PHE A 67 11.02 3.65 -17.70
CA PHE A 67 10.61 2.50 -18.52
C PHE A 67 10.99 1.16 -17.89
N PHE A 68 12.10 1.08 -17.15
CA PHE A 68 12.45 -0.09 -16.36
C PHE A 68 11.42 -0.35 -15.25
N CYS A 69 11.04 0.67 -14.48
CA CYS A 69 10.00 0.55 -13.45
C CYS A 69 8.66 0.10 -14.06
N LEU A 70 8.28 0.70 -15.20
CA LEU A 70 7.06 0.35 -15.92
C LEU A 70 7.06 -1.11 -16.36
N PHE A 71 8.14 -1.57 -17.00
CA PHE A 71 8.28 -2.96 -17.41
C PHE A 71 8.18 -3.92 -16.22
N VAL A 72 8.91 -3.65 -15.13
CA VAL A 72 8.87 -4.50 -13.93
C VAL A 72 7.46 -4.54 -13.33
N ARG A 73 6.76 -3.41 -13.26
CA ARG A 73 5.40 -3.35 -12.71
C ARG A 73 4.35 -3.98 -13.61
N PHE A 74 4.52 -3.95 -14.92
CA PHE A 74 3.68 -4.67 -15.87
C PHE A 74 3.83 -6.18 -15.67
N VAL A 75 5.06 -6.68 -15.62
CA VAL A 75 5.33 -8.10 -15.31
C VAL A 75 4.74 -8.48 -13.96
N ASN A 76 4.94 -7.65 -12.93
CA ASN A 76 4.36 -7.85 -11.60
C ASN A 76 2.81 -7.95 -11.65
N ALA A 77 2.12 -7.07 -12.36
CA ALA A 77 0.66 -7.12 -12.49
C ALA A 77 0.12 -8.42 -13.09
N PHE A 78 0.89 -9.10 -13.97
CA PHE A 78 0.53 -10.42 -14.48
C PHE A 78 0.83 -11.56 -13.49
N LEU A 79 1.88 -11.40 -12.69
CA LEU A 79 2.28 -12.35 -11.65
C LEU A 79 1.34 -12.31 -10.44
N VAL A 80 0.68 -11.19 -10.14
CA VAL A 80 -0.35 -11.14 -9.09
C VAL A 80 -1.63 -11.83 -9.57
N GLN A 81 -1.87 -13.03 -9.04
CA GLN A 81 -2.99 -13.93 -9.36
C GLN A 81 -3.78 -14.36 -8.12
N THR A 82 -3.42 -13.82 -6.96
CA THR A 82 -4.01 -14.20 -5.67
C THR A 82 -4.94 -13.13 -5.14
N TYR A 83 -5.84 -13.52 -4.25
CA TYR A 83 -6.65 -12.62 -3.46
C TYR A 83 -5.86 -12.09 -2.25
N PHE A 84 -6.17 -10.88 -1.78
CA PHE A 84 -5.56 -10.32 -0.56
C PHE A 84 -6.57 -9.66 0.37
N ASN A 85 -7.42 -8.79 -0.15
CA ASN A 85 -8.35 -8.02 0.67
C ASN A 85 -9.63 -7.70 -0.12
N PRO A 86 -10.82 -7.73 0.52
CA PRO A 86 -12.09 -7.37 -0.10
C PRO A 86 -12.07 -6.03 -0.82
N ASP A 87 -11.38 -5.04 -0.26
CA ASP A 87 -11.34 -3.69 -0.78
C ASP A 87 -10.73 -3.59 -2.19
N GLU A 88 -9.97 -4.61 -2.63
CA GLU A 88 -9.45 -4.69 -4.00
C GLU A 88 -10.58 -4.76 -5.03
N HIS A 89 -11.69 -5.43 -4.69
CA HIS A 89 -12.84 -5.63 -5.59
C HIS A 89 -14.03 -4.77 -5.13
N TRP A 90 -14.44 -4.91 -3.88
CA TRP A 90 -15.71 -4.38 -3.36
C TRP A 90 -15.72 -2.87 -3.11
N GLN A 91 -14.54 -2.24 -3.05
CA GLN A 91 -14.40 -0.79 -2.95
C GLN A 91 -13.80 -0.13 -4.21
N ALA A 92 -13.55 -0.92 -5.25
CA ALA A 92 -12.97 -0.43 -6.50
C ALA A 92 -13.68 -1.05 -7.72
N LEU A 93 -13.37 -2.29 -8.05
CA LEU A 93 -13.76 -2.90 -9.33
C LEU A 93 -15.25 -3.22 -9.44
N GLU A 94 -15.90 -3.73 -8.40
CA GLU A 94 -17.34 -4.02 -8.41
C GLU A 94 -18.18 -2.74 -8.56
N VAL A 95 -17.75 -1.68 -7.88
CA VAL A 95 -18.35 -0.36 -7.94
C VAL A 95 -18.17 0.23 -9.34
N ALA A 96 -16.95 0.18 -9.87
CA ALA A 96 -16.63 0.63 -11.22
C ALA A 96 -17.40 -0.13 -12.31
N HIS A 97 -17.55 -1.44 -12.13
CA HIS A 97 -18.33 -2.29 -13.02
C HIS A 97 -19.80 -1.86 -13.02
N ARG A 98 -20.42 -1.70 -11.85
CA ARG A 98 -21.83 -1.24 -11.76
C ARG A 98 -22.04 0.13 -12.39
N ILE A 99 -21.12 1.07 -12.18
CA ILE A 99 -21.16 2.40 -12.84
C ILE A 99 -21.13 2.25 -14.37
N SER A 100 -20.34 1.32 -14.87
CA SER A 100 -20.08 1.17 -16.31
C SER A 100 -21.17 0.42 -17.04
N PHE A 101 -21.75 -0.61 -16.43
CA PHE A 101 -22.68 -1.53 -17.10
C PHE A 101 -24.10 -1.53 -16.52
N GLY A 102 -24.34 -0.85 -15.40
CA GLY A 102 -25.67 -0.72 -14.80
C GLY A 102 -26.12 -1.90 -13.94
N TYR A 103 -25.33 -2.98 -13.85
CA TYR A 103 -25.58 -4.13 -12.99
C TYR A 103 -24.34 -4.48 -12.14
N GLY A 104 -24.56 -5.17 -11.02
CA GLY A 104 -23.54 -5.47 -10.02
C GLY A 104 -24.05 -5.22 -8.61
N HIS A 105 -23.18 -5.39 -7.61
CA HIS A 105 -23.52 -5.21 -6.20
C HIS A 105 -22.80 -3.98 -5.61
N LEU A 106 -23.51 -3.19 -4.80
CA LEU A 106 -22.89 -2.16 -3.96
C LEU A 106 -23.01 -2.61 -2.51
N THR A 107 -21.92 -2.53 -1.77
CA THR A 107 -21.95 -2.80 -0.34
C THR A 107 -22.69 -1.69 0.41
N TRP A 108 -23.17 -1.99 1.62
CA TRP A 108 -23.87 -1.07 2.51
C TRP A 108 -23.12 0.25 2.74
N GLU A 109 -21.79 0.26 2.63
CA GLU A 109 -20.93 1.43 2.82
C GLU A 109 -21.20 2.50 1.77
N TRP A 110 -21.53 2.08 0.55
CA TRP A 110 -21.93 3.00 -0.51
C TRP A 110 -23.31 3.56 -0.20
N GLU A 111 -24.26 2.74 0.24
CA GLU A 111 -25.60 3.22 0.62
C GLU A 111 -25.57 4.24 1.76
N LYS A 112 -24.68 4.06 2.74
CA LYS A 112 -24.46 5.03 3.84
C LYS A 112 -23.64 6.26 3.45
N GLY A 113 -23.09 6.32 2.24
CA GLY A 113 -22.32 7.46 1.77
C GLY A 113 -21.01 7.68 2.54
N ILE A 114 -20.33 6.60 2.94
CA ILE A 114 -19.05 6.67 3.70
C ILE A 114 -17.81 6.48 2.82
N ARG A 115 -17.97 6.24 1.51
CA ARG A 115 -16.88 6.05 0.54
C ARG A 115 -17.00 7.07 -0.59
N SER A 116 -15.87 7.56 -1.10
CA SER A 116 -15.88 8.49 -2.23
C SER A 116 -15.77 7.71 -3.53
N TYR A 117 -16.51 8.14 -4.55
CA TYR A 117 -16.44 7.56 -5.88
C TYR A 117 -15.16 7.92 -6.63
N LEU A 118 -14.35 8.85 -6.13
CA LEU A 118 -13.16 9.36 -6.80
C LEU A 118 -12.15 8.27 -7.20
N HIS A 119 -12.03 7.20 -6.42
CA HIS A 119 -11.17 6.07 -6.77
C HIS A 119 -11.82 5.10 -7.78
N PRO A 120 -13.04 4.57 -7.56
CA PRO A 120 -13.72 3.71 -8.54
C PRO A 120 -13.92 4.35 -9.92
N VAL A 121 -14.18 5.66 -10.02
CA VAL A 121 -14.45 6.29 -11.33
C VAL A 121 -13.26 6.21 -12.29
N ILE A 122 -12.03 6.08 -11.78
CA ILE A 122 -10.83 5.83 -12.60
C ILE A 122 -10.98 4.50 -13.35
N PHE A 123 -11.41 3.45 -12.64
CA PHE A 123 -11.63 2.13 -13.24
C PHE A 123 -12.93 2.07 -14.05
N ALA A 124 -13.96 2.84 -13.69
CA ALA A 124 -15.18 2.94 -14.49
C ALA A 124 -14.89 3.57 -15.87
N GLY A 125 -14.05 4.60 -15.90
CA GLY A 125 -13.56 5.18 -17.15
C GLY A 125 -12.81 4.16 -18.00
N LEU A 126 -11.93 3.36 -17.39
CA LEU A 126 -11.24 2.26 -18.07
C LEU A 126 -12.22 1.24 -18.67
N TYR A 127 -13.21 0.78 -17.89
CA TYR A 127 -14.20 -0.17 -18.35
C TYR A 127 -15.08 0.38 -19.48
N LYS A 128 -15.48 1.65 -19.43
CA LYS A 128 -16.18 2.30 -20.54
C LYS A 128 -15.33 2.35 -21.82
N VAL A 129 -14.03 2.61 -21.70
CA VAL A 129 -13.12 2.57 -22.85
C VAL A 129 -13.03 1.16 -23.44
N LEU A 130 -12.91 0.12 -22.61
CA LEU A 130 -12.90 -1.27 -23.09
C LEU A 130 -14.20 -1.65 -23.79
N ALA A 131 -15.34 -1.31 -23.19
CA ALA A 131 -16.66 -1.56 -23.76
C ALA A 131 -16.85 -0.83 -25.10
N PHE A 132 -16.36 0.41 -25.23
CA PHE A 132 -16.40 1.18 -26.47
C PHE A 132 -15.63 0.50 -27.62
N PHE A 133 -14.53 -0.18 -27.31
CA PHE A 133 -13.74 -0.95 -28.29
C PHE A 133 -14.17 -2.42 -28.40
N HIS A 134 -15.25 -2.85 -27.72
CA HIS A 134 -15.68 -4.25 -27.65
C HIS A 134 -14.58 -5.20 -27.13
N LEU A 135 -13.77 -4.73 -26.19
CA LEU A 135 -12.71 -5.47 -25.51
C LEU A 135 -13.07 -5.84 -24.07
N ASP A 136 -14.34 -5.73 -23.69
CA ASP A 136 -14.89 -6.01 -22.36
C ASP A 136 -15.08 -7.50 -22.06
N LYS A 137 -14.32 -8.40 -22.70
CA LYS A 137 -14.32 -9.84 -22.33
C LYS A 137 -13.80 -10.03 -20.90
N PRO A 138 -14.25 -11.06 -20.15
CA PRO A 138 -13.86 -11.28 -18.75
C PRO A 138 -12.34 -11.17 -18.51
N TRP A 139 -11.53 -11.76 -19.39
CA TRP A 139 -10.06 -11.68 -19.30
C TRP A 139 -9.52 -10.25 -19.22
N PHE A 140 -10.04 -9.33 -20.04
CA PHE A 140 -9.63 -7.91 -20.01
C PHE A 140 -10.17 -7.20 -18.77
N MET A 141 -11.40 -7.50 -18.37
CA MET A 141 -12.02 -6.93 -17.17
C MET A 141 -11.22 -7.22 -15.90
N ILE A 142 -10.61 -8.40 -15.83
CA ILE A 142 -9.75 -8.85 -14.72
C ILE A 142 -8.35 -8.23 -14.79
N ARG A 143 -7.72 -8.21 -15.97
CA ARG A 143 -6.29 -7.88 -16.10
C ARG A 143 -6.01 -6.39 -16.26
N THR A 144 -6.85 -5.67 -16.99
CA THR A 144 -6.61 -4.26 -17.32
C THR A 144 -6.60 -3.32 -16.12
N PRO A 145 -7.40 -3.52 -15.04
CA PRO A 145 -7.32 -2.65 -13.87
C PRO A 145 -5.98 -2.75 -13.13
N ARG A 146 -5.44 -3.98 -13.01
CA ARG A 146 -4.10 -4.21 -12.44
C ARG A 146 -3.00 -3.62 -13.33
N LEU A 147 -3.16 -3.67 -14.66
CA LEU A 147 -2.25 -3.00 -15.58
C LEU A 147 -2.29 -1.48 -15.44
N LEU A 148 -3.47 -0.87 -15.33
CA LEU A 148 -3.59 0.56 -15.06
C LEU A 148 -2.92 0.93 -13.74
N GLN A 149 -3.17 0.13 -12.69
CA GLN A 149 -2.54 0.35 -11.38
C GLN A 149 -1.01 0.25 -11.46
N SER A 150 -0.48 -0.67 -12.26
CA SER A 150 0.96 -0.83 -12.45
C SER A 150 1.64 0.40 -13.08
N ILE A 151 0.90 1.18 -13.89
CA ILE A 151 1.37 2.48 -14.41
C ILE A 151 1.54 3.45 -13.23
N PHE A 152 0.54 3.56 -12.34
CA PHE A 152 0.65 4.38 -11.14
C PHE A 152 1.78 3.91 -10.22
N SER A 153 1.93 2.60 -10.01
CA SER A 153 3.03 2.04 -9.22
C SER A 153 4.40 2.42 -9.81
N ALA A 154 4.57 2.35 -11.14
CA ALA A 154 5.81 2.73 -11.81
C ALA A 154 6.12 4.22 -11.66
N PHE A 155 5.10 5.09 -11.66
CA PHE A 155 5.27 6.49 -11.28
C PHE A 155 5.74 6.61 -9.82
N GLY A 156 5.13 5.89 -8.88
CA GLY A 156 5.55 5.86 -7.49
C GLY A 156 7.03 5.47 -7.32
N ASP A 157 7.47 4.40 -7.97
CA ASP A 157 8.87 3.95 -7.94
C ASP A 157 9.83 4.97 -8.56
N PHE A 158 9.44 5.58 -9.68
CA PHE A 158 10.23 6.62 -10.33
C PHE A 158 10.38 7.86 -9.45
N TYR A 159 9.31 8.30 -8.78
CA TYR A 159 9.37 9.42 -7.85
C TYR A 159 10.11 9.06 -6.55
N LEU A 160 10.06 7.81 -6.09
CA LEU A 160 10.91 7.33 -4.98
C LEU A 160 12.39 7.43 -5.34
N PHE A 161 12.76 7.01 -6.55
CA PHE A 161 14.11 7.14 -7.07
C PHE A 161 14.55 8.60 -7.10
N LYS A 162 13.72 9.50 -7.65
CA LYS A 162 14.01 10.94 -7.69
C LYS A 162 14.10 11.56 -6.29
N LEU A 163 13.21 11.19 -5.37
CA LEU A 163 13.24 11.65 -3.98
C LEU A 163 14.54 11.21 -3.29
N SER A 164 14.87 9.93 -3.41
CA SER A 164 16.11 9.35 -2.87
C SER A 164 17.35 10.04 -3.44
N GLN A 165 17.35 10.32 -4.74
CA GLN A 165 18.43 11.01 -5.43
C GLN A 165 18.63 12.43 -4.88
N GLU A 166 17.55 13.16 -4.65
CA GLU A 166 17.60 14.54 -4.17
C GLU A 166 17.99 14.64 -2.68
N ILE A 167 17.65 13.65 -1.86
CA ILE A 167 17.99 13.63 -0.43
C ILE A 167 19.39 13.07 -0.18
N PHE A 168 19.74 11.97 -0.83
CA PHE A 168 20.90 11.16 -0.48
C PHE A 168 21.89 10.94 -1.63
N GLY A 169 21.54 11.32 -2.85
CA GLY A 169 22.37 11.17 -4.05
C GLY A 169 22.09 9.90 -4.87
N ASP A 170 22.69 9.86 -6.05
CA ASP A 170 22.44 8.87 -7.12
C ASP A 170 22.63 7.42 -6.68
N ARG A 171 23.64 7.16 -5.84
CA ARG A 171 23.95 5.81 -5.38
C ARG A 171 22.86 5.26 -4.47
N VAL A 172 22.37 6.07 -3.54
CA VAL A 172 21.26 5.69 -2.65
C VAL A 172 19.98 5.50 -3.44
N ALA A 173 19.73 6.34 -4.46
CA ALA A 173 18.57 6.18 -5.34
C ALA A 173 18.50 4.80 -6.01
N LYS A 174 19.63 4.28 -6.51
CA LYS A 174 19.69 2.93 -7.09
C LYS A 174 19.34 1.84 -6.08
N PHE A 175 19.89 1.91 -4.87
CA PHE A 175 19.61 0.90 -3.83
C PHE A 175 18.22 1.04 -3.21
N ALA A 176 17.67 2.25 -3.12
CA ALA A 176 16.30 2.49 -2.71
C ALA A 176 15.32 1.88 -3.73
N LEU A 177 15.58 2.05 -5.03
CA LEU A 177 14.79 1.41 -6.07
C LEU A 177 14.93 -0.12 -6.03
N PHE A 178 16.13 -0.65 -5.82
CA PHE A 178 16.32 -2.09 -5.59
C PHE A 178 15.47 -2.59 -4.42
N ALA A 179 15.53 -1.92 -3.26
CA ALA A 179 14.76 -2.30 -2.08
C ALA A 179 13.25 -2.25 -2.35
N GLN A 180 12.78 -1.21 -3.03
CA GLN A 180 11.38 -1.01 -3.42
C GLN A 180 10.84 -2.08 -4.38
N LEU A 181 11.65 -2.51 -5.36
CA LEU A 181 11.24 -3.51 -6.36
C LEU A 181 11.36 -4.94 -5.85
N THR A 182 12.23 -5.20 -4.88
CA THR A 182 12.49 -6.55 -4.35
C THR A 182 11.79 -6.84 -3.02
N ASN A 183 11.36 -5.83 -2.26
CA ASN A 183 10.59 -6.04 -1.03
C ASN A 183 9.29 -6.81 -1.34
N TRP A 184 9.05 -7.88 -0.59
CA TRP A 184 7.98 -8.82 -0.89
C TRP A 184 6.59 -8.16 -0.82
N PHE A 185 6.37 -7.29 0.16
CA PHE A 185 5.06 -6.65 0.37
C PHE A 185 4.78 -5.56 -0.66
N MET A 186 5.77 -4.75 -1.02
CA MET A 186 5.66 -3.79 -2.13
C MET A 186 5.42 -4.51 -3.46
N PHE A 187 6.06 -5.65 -3.69
CA PHE A 187 5.80 -6.46 -4.88
C PHE A 187 4.36 -6.98 -4.89
N PHE A 188 3.91 -7.55 -3.77
CA PHE A 188 2.59 -8.16 -3.60
C PHE A 188 1.41 -7.17 -3.63
N CYS A 189 1.59 -5.93 -3.14
CA CYS A 189 0.48 -5.03 -2.84
C CYS A 189 0.30 -3.85 -3.82
N ILE A 190 1.39 -3.23 -4.29
CA ILE A 190 1.29 -1.91 -4.95
C ILE A 190 0.56 -1.90 -6.30
N THR A 191 0.49 -3.05 -6.98
CA THR A 191 -0.20 -3.25 -8.27
C THR A 191 -1.66 -3.68 -8.10
N ARG A 192 -2.10 -3.99 -6.87
CA ARG A 192 -3.50 -4.27 -6.55
C ARG A 192 -4.31 -2.99 -6.55
N THR A 193 -5.58 -3.09 -6.92
CA THR A 193 -6.53 -1.96 -7.09
C THR A 193 -7.07 -1.43 -5.76
N LEU A 194 -6.16 -1.25 -4.80
CA LEU A 194 -6.43 -0.69 -3.49
C LEU A 194 -6.24 0.83 -3.52
N SER A 195 -7.13 1.56 -2.85
CA SER A 195 -6.97 3.00 -2.63
C SER A 195 -5.67 3.33 -1.88
N ASN A 196 -5.22 2.43 -0.98
CA ASN A 196 -3.93 2.54 -0.29
C ASN A 196 -2.71 2.49 -1.23
N SER A 197 -2.81 1.75 -2.34
CA SER A 197 -1.73 1.69 -3.34
C SER A 197 -1.61 3.03 -4.05
N LEU A 198 -2.73 3.64 -4.44
CA LEU A 198 -2.73 4.98 -5.04
C LEU A 198 -2.33 6.07 -4.03
N GLU A 199 -2.78 5.98 -2.78
CA GLU A 199 -2.34 6.83 -1.67
C GLU A 199 -0.82 6.78 -1.49
N THR A 200 -0.22 5.60 -1.57
CA THR A 200 1.23 5.40 -1.45
C THR A 200 1.98 6.10 -2.58
N VAL A 201 1.50 5.95 -3.82
CA VAL A 201 2.07 6.64 -4.99
C VAL A 201 1.98 8.16 -4.81
N LEU A 202 0.80 8.68 -4.49
CA LEU A 202 0.59 10.12 -4.28
C LEU A 202 1.42 10.66 -3.12
N THR A 203 1.62 9.86 -2.07
CA THR A 203 2.48 10.23 -0.93
C THR A 203 3.92 10.44 -1.36
N VAL A 204 4.50 9.48 -2.10
CA VAL A 204 5.88 9.60 -2.58
C VAL A 204 6.05 10.75 -3.57
N VAL A 205 5.11 10.91 -4.51
CA VAL A 205 5.12 12.02 -5.48
C VAL A 205 5.05 13.37 -4.75
N SER A 206 4.17 13.50 -3.78
CA SER A 206 3.99 14.72 -3.02
C SER A 206 5.23 15.06 -2.17
N LEU A 207 5.82 14.08 -1.48
CA LEU A 207 7.05 14.25 -0.71
C LEU A 207 8.23 14.73 -1.57
N TYR A 208 8.31 14.29 -2.84
CA TYR A 208 9.32 14.79 -3.79
C TYR A 208 9.20 16.29 -4.06
N TYR A 209 7.97 16.79 -4.16
CA TYR A 209 7.67 18.19 -4.43
C TYR A 209 7.69 19.08 -3.18
N TRP A 210 7.71 18.47 -1.99
CA TRP A 210 7.62 19.18 -0.71
C TRP A 210 8.95 19.81 -0.26
N PRO A 211 9.00 21.13 0.03
CA PRO A 211 10.25 21.81 0.38
C PRO A 211 10.87 21.35 1.71
N CYS A 212 10.08 21.19 2.79
CA CYS A 212 10.62 20.88 4.11
C CYS A 212 11.44 19.58 4.15
N ILE A 213 11.18 18.61 3.28
CA ILE A 213 11.85 17.30 3.28
C ILE A 213 13.27 17.38 2.72
N ARG A 214 13.59 18.40 1.93
CA ARG A 214 14.89 18.48 1.25
C ARG A 214 16.01 18.97 2.18
N PRO A 215 17.25 18.46 2.04
CA PRO A 215 18.37 18.86 2.89
C PRO A 215 18.87 20.28 2.64
N THR A 216 18.80 20.75 1.38
CA THR A 216 19.30 22.07 0.98
C THR A 216 18.14 22.98 0.59
N ALA A 217 18.16 24.22 1.06
CA ALA A 217 17.28 25.31 0.61
C ALA A 217 17.63 25.75 -0.84
N SER A 218 17.80 24.78 -1.76
CA SER A 218 17.92 25.05 -3.18
C SER A 218 16.66 25.79 -3.63
N LYS A 219 16.83 26.79 -4.51
CA LYS A 219 15.76 27.64 -5.06
C LYS A 219 14.72 26.79 -5.80
N ILE A 220 13.80 26.19 -5.05
CA ILE A 220 12.64 25.51 -5.61
C ILE A 220 11.64 26.60 -6.00
N SER A 221 11.11 26.50 -7.22
CA SER A 221 10.05 27.41 -7.64
C SER A 221 8.83 27.17 -6.74
N ARG A 222 8.11 28.25 -6.38
CA ARG A 222 6.85 28.14 -5.62
C ARG A 222 5.83 27.20 -6.29
N GLY A 223 5.96 26.98 -7.61
CA GLY A 223 5.14 26.03 -8.36
C GLY A 223 5.31 24.58 -7.90
N SER A 224 6.52 24.17 -7.48
CA SER A 224 6.77 22.81 -6.96
C SER A 224 5.94 22.51 -5.71
N ARG A 225 5.89 23.42 -4.73
CA ARG A 225 5.12 23.19 -3.49
C ARG A 225 3.62 23.07 -3.74
N LYS A 226 3.08 23.86 -4.67
CA LYS A 226 1.67 23.77 -5.08
C LYS A 226 1.31 22.39 -5.64
N TRP A 227 2.20 21.80 -6.44
CA TRP A 227 2.03 20.42 -6.92
C TRP A 227 2.02 19.41 -5.77
N GLY A 228 2.95 19.53 -4.81
CA GLY A 228 2.95 18.73 -3.59
C GLY A 228 1.62 18.82 -2.84
N LEU A 229 1.16 20.04 -2.55
CA LEU A 229 -0.13 20.29 -1.89
C LEU A 229 -1.31 19.69 -2.64
N ALA A 230 -1.35 19.84 -3.97
CA ALA A 230 -2.40 19.27 -4.79
C ALA A 230 -2.41 17.73 -4.72
N THR A 231 -1.25 17.09 -4.82
CA THR A 231 -1.13 15.63 -4.69
C THR A 231 -1.45 15.12 -3.28
N ALA A 232 -1.11 15.88 -2.24
CA ALA A 232 -1.48 15.58 -0.86
C ALA A 232 -2.99 15.68 -0.62
N ALA A 233 -3.62 16.76 -1.08
CA ALA A 233 -5.06 16.95 -0.99
C ALA A 233 -5.83 15.88 -1.79
N LEU A 234 -5.32 15.48 -2.96
CA LEU A 234 -5.87 14.37 -3.73
C LEU A 234 -5.77 13.03 -2.98
N ALA A 235 -4.64 12.77 -2.31
CA ALA A 235 -4.49 11.59 -1.46
C ALA A 235 -5.51 11.57 -0.31
N CYS A 236 -5.72 12.71 0.36
CA CYS A 236 -6.76 12.86 1.40
C CYS A 236 -8.18 12.69 0.85
N ALA A 237 -8.45 13.16 -0.37
CA ALA A 237 -9.76 13.03 -1.00
C ALA A 237 -10.08 11.57 -1.36
N ILE A 238 -9.10 10.84 -1.91
CA ILE A 238 -9.22 9.41 -2.19
C ILE A 238 -9.32 8.61 -0.88
N ARG A 239 -8.53 8.99 0.12
CA ARG A 239 -8.49 8.32 1.41
C ARG A 239 -8.35 9.33 2.56
N PRO A 240 -9.42 9.61 3.32
CA PRO A 240 -9.38 10.58 4.42
C PRO A 240 -8.31 10.31 5.47
N THR A 241 -7.94 9.04 5.70
CA THR A 241 -6.88 8.67 6.65
C THR A 241 -5.48 9.17 6.24
N SER A 242 -5.27 9.51 4.96
CA SER A 242 -4.02 10.11 4.49
C SER A 242 -3.71 11.45 5.18
N ALA A 243 -4.74 12.10 5.74
CA ALA A 243 -4.59 13.29 6.57
C ALA A 243 -3.57 13.09 7.71
N ILE A 244 -3.44 11.87 8.26
CA ILE A 244 -2.45 11.57 9.32
C ILE A 244 -1.02 11.89 8.84
N THR A 245 -0.66 11.48 7.62
CA THR A 245 0.64 11.76 7.00
C THR A 245 0.81 13.26 6.77
N TRP A 246 -0.22 13.93 6.25
CA TRP A 246 -0.13 15.32 5.83
C TRP A 246 -0.22 16.32 6.98
N ILE A 247 -0.83 15.96 8.11
CA ILE A 247 -0.77 16.76 9.34
C ILE A 247 0.68 16.89 9.81
N TYR A 248 1.44 15.79 9.85
CA TYR A 248 2.85 15.83 10.24
C TYR A 248 3.67 16.73 9.29
N ILE A 249 3.53 16.51 7.98
CA ILE A 249 4.27 17.28 6.97
C ILE A 249 3.85 18.76 6.96
N GLY A 250 2.56 19.03 7.13
CA GLY A 250 2.01 20.38 7.22
C GLY A 250 2.52 21.14 8.45
N LEU A 251 2.52 20.50 9.63
CA LEU A 251 3.08 21.08 10.86
C LEU A 251 4.59 21.33 10.73
N LEU A 252 5.32 20.41 10.10
CA LEU A 252 6.75 20.57 9.84
C LEU A 252 7.03 21.75 8.90
N GLU A 253 6.26 21.89 7.82
CA GLU A 253 6.39 23.02 6.88
C GLU A 253 6.00 24.36 7.56
N LEU A 254 4.94 24.37 8.38
CA LEU A 254 4.53 25.54 9.16
C LEU A 254 5.59 25.98 10.18
N TYR A 255 6.30 25.03 10.79
CA TYR A 255 7.40 25.29 11.70
C TYR A 255 8.60 25.93 10.97
N LEU A 256 8.90 25.47 9.75
CA LEU A 256 10.08 25.89 8.98
C LEU A 256 9.84 27.14 8.10
N THR A 257 8.59 27.41 7.71
CA THR A 257 8.25 28.51 6.80
C THR A 257 8.17 29.84 7.54
N ARG A 258 8.76 30.91 6.95
CA ARG A 258 8.67 32.27 7.49
C ARG A 258 7.26 32.87 7.37
N ASP A 259 6.67 32.80 6.18
CA ASP A 259 5.35 33.40 5.89
C ASP A 259 4.20 32.39 6.11
N LYS A 260 3.91 32.09 7.39
CA LYS A 260 2.90 31.08 7.78
C LYS A 260 1.49 31.37 7.24
N LEU A 261 1.03 32.62 7.41
CA LEU A 261 -0.31 33.03 6.97
C LEU A 261 -0.47 32.93 5.46
N LYS A 262 0.57 33.31 4.70
CA LYS A 262 0.58 33.23 3.25
C LYS A 262 0.49 31.79 2.76
N PHE A 263 1.24 30.89 3.38
CA PHE A 263 1.20 29.46 3.06
C PHE A 263 -0.20 28.88 3.29
N VAL A 264 -0.83 29.18 4.44
CA VAL A 264 -2.17 28.67 4.75
C VAL A 264 -3.24 29.28 3.83
N LEU A 265 -3.31 30.61 3.77
CA LEU A 265 -4.41 31.32 3.11
C LEU A 265 -4.31 31.33 1.58
N LEU A 266 -3.10 31.38 1.00
CA LEU A 266 -2.93 31.48 -0.45
C LEU A 266 -2.56 30.16 -1.13
N GLU A 267 -2.20 29.12 -0.37
CA GLU A 267 -1.82 27.82 -0.94
C GLU A 267 -2.68 26.68 -0.39
N VAL A 268 -2.68 26.44 0.93
CA VAL A 268 -3.39 25.30 1.53
C VAL A 268 -4.91 25.41 1.32
N ILE A 269 -5.53 26.52 1.71
CA ILE A 269 -6.98 26.70 1.62
C ILE A 269 -7.46 26.66 0.15
N PRO A 270 -6.91 27.44 -0.79
CA PRO A 270 -7.42 27.44 -2.16
C PRO A 270 -7.27 26.08 -2.85
N ILE A 271 -6.14 25.39 -2.68
CA ILE A 271 -5.91 24.07 -3.29
C ILE A 271 -6.79 23.00 -2.62
N GLY A 272 -6.88 23.02 -1.29
CA GLY A 272 -7.72 22.11 -0.53
C GLY A 272 -9.19 22.26 -0.88
N THR A 273 -9.71 23.49 -0.89
CA THR A 273 -11.10 23.79 -1.28
C THR A 273 -11.39 23.40 -2.71
N LEU A 274 -10.46 23.64 -3.65
CA LEU A 274 -10.65 23.22 -5.05
C LEU A 274 -10.80 21.71 -5.17
N ILE A 275 -9.88 20.95 -4.57
CA ILE A 275 -9.89 19.48 -4.67
C ILE A 275 -11.10 18.88 -3.95
N LEU A 276 -11.38 19.32 -2.71
CA LEU A 276 -12.56 18.87 -1.97
C LEU A 276 -13.85 19.25 -2.70
N GLY A 277 -13.91 20.44 -3.31
CA GLY A 277 -15.04 20.87 -4.13
C GLY A 277 -15.25 19.96 -5.33
N LEU A 278 -14.19 19.62 -6.07
CA LEU A 278 -14.26 18.68 -7.18
C LEU A 278 -14.71 17.29 -6.71
N THR A 279 -14.16 16.78 -5.60
CA THR A 279 -14.59 15.49 -5.03
C THR A 279 -16.06 15.50 -4.63
N PHE A 280 -16.51 16.58 -3.98
CA PHE A 280 -17.91 16.74 -3.59
C PHE A 280 -18.86 16.80 -4.80
N LEU A 281 -18.43 17.40 -5.92
CA LEU A 281 -19.19 17.39 -7.17
C LEU A 281 -19.27 16.00 -7.78
N VAL A 282 -18.17 15.24 -7.78
CA VAL A 282 -18.18 13.83 -8.23
C VAL A 282 -19.12 13.01 -7.36
N ASP A 283 -18.98 13.09 -6.04
CA ASP A 283 -19.81 12.33 -5.11
C ASP A 283 -21.30 12.72 -5.24
N ARG A 284 -21.62 14.01 -5.42
CA ARG A 284 -22.98 14.48 -5.71
C ARG A 284 -23.55 13.88 -6.99
N TRP A 285 -22.76 13.84 -8.06
CA TRP A 285 -23.18 13.27 -9.33
C TRP A 285 -23.49 11.77 -9.21
N MET A 286 -22.67 11.04 -8.45
CA MET A 286 -22.80 9.59 -8.29
C MET A 286 -23.89 9.19 -7.28
N TYR A 287 -24.00 9.89 -6.15
CA TYR A 287 -24.99 9.60 -5.12
C TYR A 287 -26.38 10.15 -5.43
N GLY A 288 -26.52 11.10 -6.36
CA GLY A 288 -27.77 11.78 -6.63
C GLY A 288 -28.28 12.66 -5.47
N THR A 289 -27.53 12.75 -4.37
CA THR A 289 -27.78 13.54 -3.14
C THR A 289 -26.49 14.27 -2.74
N TRP A 290 -26.59 15.35 -1.96
CA TRP A 290 -25.40 16.04 -1.46
C TRP A 290 -24.86 15.30 -0.24
N VAL A 291 -23.69 14.67 -0.37
CA VAL A 291 -23.08 13.84 0.67
C VAL A 291 -21.65 14.31 0.95
N LEU A 292 -21.37 14.69 2.19
CA LEU A 292 -20.01 15.00 2.65
C LEU A 292 -19.32 13.73 3.14
N VAL A 293 -18.83 12.94 2.17
CA VAL A 293 -18.22 11.63 2.42
C VAL A 293 -17.14 11.65 3.51
N PRO A 294 -16.15 12.59 3.52
CA PRO A 294 -15.12 12.56 4.56
C PRO A 294 -15.66 12.73 5.99
N LEU A 295 -16.75 13.48 6.17
CA LEU A 295 -17.41 13.66 7.47
C LEU A 295 -18.14 12.38 7.90
N ASN A 296 -18.86 11.74 6.98
CA ASN A 296 -19.53 10.47 7.23
C ASN A 296 -18.52 9.37 7.56
N PHE A 297 -17.40 9.32 6.83
CA PHE A 297 -16.28 8.42 7.08
C PHE A 297 -15.71 8.63 8.50
N LEU A 298 -15.47 9.89 8.90
CA LEU A 298 -14.97 10.22 10.24
C LEU A 298 -15.96 9.79 11.32
N LYS A 299 -17.26 10.09 11.13
CA LYS A 299 -18.31 9.73 12.06
C LYS A 299 -18.40 8.21 12.27
N PHE A 300 -18.35 7.43 11.20
CA PHE A 300 -18.45 5.98 11.27
C PHE A 300 -17.19 5.34 11.88
N ASN A 301 -16.01 5.66 11.35
CA ASN A 301 -14.77 4.96 11.69
C ASN A 301 -14.16 5.40 13.03
N PHE A 302 -14.24 6.69 13.37
CA PHE A 302 -13.57 7.22 14.57
C PHE A 302 -14.54 7.51 15.71
N LEU A 303 -15.75 8.01 15.41
CA LEU A 303 -16.70 8.43 16.46
C LEU A 303 -17.65 7.31 16.91
N SER A 304 -17.88 6.29 16.07
CA SER A 304 -18.91 5.26 16.33
C SER A 304 -18.34 3.87 16.61
N ALA A 305 -17.01 3.74 16.76
CA ALA A 305 -16.29 2.46 16.89
C ALA A 305 -16.61 1.43 15.77
N GLY A 306 -17.10 1.89 14.61
CA GLY A 306 -17.55 1.01 13.52
C GLY A 306 -16.42 0.18 12.92
N GLY A 307 -15.18 0.67 12.99
CA GLY A 307 -14.00 -0.08 12.54
C GLY A 307 -13.71 -1.33 13.38
N ASP A 308 -14.07 -1.33 14.66
CA ASP A 308 -13.79 -2.46 15.57
C ASP A 308 -14.65 -3.70 15.24
N TYR A 309 -15.72 -3.53 14.44
CA TYR A 309 -16.52 -4.63 13.89
C TYR A 309 -15.66 -5.63 13.10
N TYR A 310 -14.62 -5.13 12.44
CA TYR A 310 -13.72 -5.93 11.60
C TYR A 310 -12.55 -6.54 12.37
N GLY A 311 -12.64 -6.59 13.70
CA GLY A 311 -11.61 -7.14 14.58
C GLY A 311 -10.57 -6.10 15.00
N THR A 312 -9.91 -6.37 16.12
CA THR A 312 -8.96 -5.45 16.75
C THR A 312 -7.63 -6.12 17.05
N HIS A 313 -6.55 -5.35 16.97
CA HIS A 313 -5.21 -5.79 17.35
C HIS A 313 -4.67 -4.97 18.52
N VAL A 314 -3.77 -5.57 19.30
CA VAL A 314 -3.03 -4.89 20.38
C VAL A 314 -2.29 -3.64 19.88
N TRP A 315 -2.11 -2.63 20.74
CA TRP A 315 -1.56 -1.33 20.34
C TRP A 315 -0.19 -1.45 19.68
N HIS A 316 0.69 -2.30 20.19
CA HIS A 316 2.06 -2.46 19.67
C HIS A 316 2.13 -3.24 18.36
N TRP A 317 1.00 -3.70 17.81
CA TRP A 317 0.98 -4.61 16.66
C TRP A 317 1.78 -4.10 15.46
N TYR A 318 1.68 -2.81 15.10
CA TYR A 318 2.48 -2.26 14.00
C TYR A 318 3.99 -2.30 14.27
N PHE A 319 4.41 -2.11 15.53
CA PHE A 319 5.82 -2.12 15.92
C PHE A 319 6.39 -3.52 16.09
N SER A 320 5.58 -4.50 16.49
CA SER A 320 6.02 -5.87 16.72
C SER A 320 5.83 -6.79 15.53
N GLN A 321 4.74 -6.62 14.78
CA GLN A 321 4.30 -7.55 13.72
C GLN A 321 3.95 -6.83 12.41
N GLY A 322 2.99 -5.91 12.42
CA GLY A 322 2.43 -5.29 11.21
C GLY A 322 3.48 -4.69 10.27
N PHE A 323 4.09 -3.58 10.68
CA PHE A 323 5.07 -2.89 9.83
C PHE A 323 6.40 -3.66 9.73
N THR A 324 6.79 -4.36 10.80
CA THR A 324 8.03 -5.18 10.80
C THR A 324 7.98 -6.32 9.79
N VAL A 325 6.83 -6.98 9.63
CA VAL A 325 6.62 -8.03 8.62
C VAL A 325 6.60 -7.44 7.20
N MET A 326 6.03 -6.25 7.01
CA MET A 326 6.06 -5.56 5.71
C MET A 326 7.49 -5.21 5.27
N VAL A 327 8.31 -4.69 6.18
CA VAL A 327 9.73 -4.37 5.90
C VAL A 327 10.57 -5.67 5.81
N PHE A 328 10.23 -6.68 6.61
CA PHE A 328 10.86 -8.00 6.62
C PHE A 328 12.39 -7.94 6.81
N THR A 329 13.16 -8.68 6.02
CA THR A 329 14.62 -8.73 6.12
C THR A 329 15.32 -7.40 5.77
N PHE A 330 14.59 -6.41 5.22
CA PHE A 330 15.11 -5.04 5.06
C PHE A 330 15.12 -4.25 6.37
N LEU A 331 14.49 -4.74 7.44
CA LEU A 331 14.31 -4.01 8.71
C LEU A 331 15.64 -3.59 9.34
N PRO A 332 16.65 -4.47 9.57
CA PRO A 332 17.92 -4.04 10.13
C PRO A 332 18.64 -3.01 9.25
N PHE A 333 18.48 -3.10 7.93
CA PHE A 333 19.05 -2.14 6.98
C PHE A 333 18.35 -0.78 7.08
N SER A 334 17.02 -0.78 7.24
CA SER A 334 16.23 0.45 7.41
C SER A 334 16.60 1.15 8.71
N LEU A 335 16.68 0.41 9.83
CA LEU A 335 17.08 0.95 11.12
C LEU A 335 18.50 1.54 11.07
N ALA A 336 19.47 0.80 10.56
CA ALA A 336 20.85 1.31 10.37
C ALA A 336 20.87 2.57 9.49
N GLY A 337 20.08 2.57 8.41
CA GLY A 337 19.92 3.74 7.54
C GLY A 337 19.34 4.95 8.25
N ILE A 338 18.32 4.77 9.10
CA ILE A 338 17.72 5.84 9.91
C ILE A 338 18.78 6.45 10.84
N PHE A 339 19.50 5.62 11.61
CA PHE A 339 20.48 6.10 12.58
C PHE A 339 21.65 6.85 11.92
N ILE A 340 22.15 6.37 10.78
CA ILE A 340 23.36 6.91 10.15
C ILE A 340 23.05 8.13 9.29
N SER A 341 21.92 8.14 8.58
CA SER A 341 21.54 9.24 7.69
C SER A 341 21.19 10.54 8.41
N LYS A 342 20.79 10.44 9.70
CA LYS A 342 20.32 11.55 10.54
C LYS A 342 19.15 12.35 9.93
N GLN A 343 18.39 11.77 8.99
CA GLN A 343 17.23 12.42 8.37
C GLN A 343 15.98 12.26 9.23
N TRP A 344 15.96 13.00 10.35
CA TRP A 344 14.88 12.93 11.35
C TRP A 344 13.49 13.27 10.80
N LYS A 345 13.40 14.10 9.76
CA LYS A 345 12.12 14.52 9.17
C LYS A 345 11.33 13.34 8.62
N LEU A 346 12.02 12.41 7.95
CA LEU A 346 11.40 11.24 7.32
C LEU A 346 11.27 10.06 8.30
N SER A 347 12.26 9.85 9.18
CA SER A 347 12.11 8.84 10.23
C SER A 347 11.02 9.22 11.24
N GLY A 348 10.89 10.51 11.55
CA GLY A 348 9.80 11.06 12.36
C GLY A 348 8.43 10.88 11.70
N LEU A 349 8.33 10.96 10.36
CA LEU A 349 7.09 10.65 9.66
C LEU A 349 6.69 9.18 9.81
N ILE A 350 7.64 8.24 9.66
CA ILE A 350 7.39 6.81 9.89
C ILE A 350 6.88 6.61 11.32
N ALA A 351 7.62 7.13 12.31
CA ALA A 351 7.25 7.00 13.72
C ALA A 351 5.87 7.60 14.03
N TRP A 352 5.57 8.78 13.48
CA TRP A 352 4.27 9.46 13.62
C TRP A 352 3.13 8.59 13.09
N CYS A 353 3.23 8.12 11.83
CA CYS A 353 2.17 7.30 11.23
C CYS A 353 1.96 6.01 12.02
N LEU A 354 3.04 5.30 12.36
CA LEU A 354 2.93 4.06 13.14
C LEU A 354 2.32 4.29 14.52
N ALA A 355 2.69 5.38 15.21
CA ALA A 355 2.13 5.72 16.52
C ALA A 355 0.63 6.03 16.44
N ILE A 356 0.19 6.89 15.51
CA ILE A 356 -1.22 7.26 15.39
C ILE A 356 -2.08 6.06 14.98
N TYR A 357 -1.66 5.27 13.99
CA TYR A 357 -2.40 4.07 13.60
C TYR A 357 -2.39 2.99 14.69
N SER A 358 -1.40 2.98 15.59
CA SER A 358 -1.34 2.06 16.72
C SER A 358 -2.41 2.34 17.79
N LEU A 359 -2.91 3.58 17.88
CA LEU A 359 -3.97 3.98 18.79
C LEU A 359 -5.36 3.46 18.38
N LEU A 360 -5.54 3.08 17.11
CA LEU A 360 -6.81 2.58 16.58
C LEU A 360 -6.96 1.09 16.88
N GLY A 361 -8.17 0.65 17.27
CA GLY A 361 -8.45 -0.77 17.58
C GLY A 361 -8.22 -1.67 16.37
N HIS A 362 -8.93 -1.37 15.28
CA HIS A 362 -8.75 -2.04 13.98
C HIS A 362 -7.47 -1.62 13.27
N LYS A 363 -6.70 -2.60 12.80
CA LYS A 363 -5.40 -2.40 12.14
C LYS A 363 -5.27 -3.32 10.94
N GLU A 364 -4.65 -2.83 9.88
CA GLU A 364 -4.38 -3.60 8.68
C GLU A 364 -3.01 -3.22 8.10
N PHE A 365 -2.32 -4.18 7.47
CA PHE A 365 -1.01 -3.93 6.86
C PHE A 365 -1.05 -2.79 5.84
N ARG A 366 -2.10 -2.71 5.02
CA ARG A 366 -2.21 -1.70 3.96
C ARG A 366 -2.40 -0.26 4.46
N PHE A 367 -2.84 -0.05 5.71
CA PHE A 367 -3.04 1.30 6.25
C PHE A 367 -1.73 2.08 6.40
N VAL A 368 -0.62 1.37 6.66
CA VAL A 368 0.72 1.95 6.80
C VAL A 368 1.60 1.75 5.56
N LEU A 369 1.02 1.26 4.46
CA LEU A 369 1.71 1.13 3.17
C LEU A 369 2.36 2.45 2.68
N PRO A 370 1.75 3.65 2.86
CA PRO A 370 2.35 4.90 2.37
C PRO A 370 3.73 5.24 2.95
N VAL A 371 4.07 4.73 4.15
CA VAL A 371 5.38 4.97 4.78
C VAL A 371 6.40 3.85 4.53
N LEU A 372 5.99 2.72 3.94
CA LEU A 372 6.89 1.62 3.59
C LEU A 372 7.99 2.02 2.59
N PRO A 373 7.72 2.77 1.49
CA PRO A 373 8.77 3.24 0.58
C PRO A 373 9.84 4.09 1.28
N ILE A 374 9.46 4.85 2.32
CA ILE A 374 10.39 5.68 3.10
C ILE A 374 11.33 4.79 3.93
N ALA A 375 10.81 3.73 4.54
CA ALA A 375 11.64 2.75 5.25
C ALA A 375 12.61 2.03 4.29
N LEU A 376 12.14 1.64 3.10
CA LEU A 376 12.99 0.98 2.09
C LEU A 376 14.06 1.92 1.52
N MET A 377 13.78 3.22 1.44
CA MET A 377 14.78 4.23 1.09
C MET A 377 15.92 4.29 2.12
N PHE A 378 15.63 4.16 3.42
CA PHE A 378 16.68 4.06 4.45
C PHE A 378 17.49 2.76 4.33
N SER A 379 16.85 1.63 3.98
CA SER A 379 17.59 0.41 3.66
C SER A 379 18.54 0.63 2.48
N GLY A 380 18.10 1.36 1.45
CA GLY A 380 18.93 1.77 0.31
C GLY A 380 20.12 2.64 0.73
N TYR A 381 19.93 3.54 1.70
CA TYR A 381 21.01 4.36 2.26
C TYR A 381 22.10 3.50 2.91
N TRP A 382 21.71 2.53 3.75
CA TRP A 382 22.66 1.63 4.39
C TRP A 382 23.41 0.75 3.37
N LEU A 383 22.71 0.19 2.38
CA LEU A 383 23.32 -0.57 1.28
C LEU A 383 24.35 0.25 0.50
N ALA A 384 24.05 1.52 0.22
CA ALA A 384 25.01 2.41 -0.43
C ALA A 384 26.27 2.60 0.42
N THR A 385 26.10 2.76 1.74
CA THR A 385 27.18 3.02 2.70
C THR A 385 28.14 1.83 2.84
N ILE A 386 27.62 0.61 3.00
CA ILE A 386 28.44 -0.61 3.14
C ILE A 386 29.19 -1.00 1.86
N GLY A 387 28.74 -0.50 0.71
CA GLY A 387 29.43 -0.69 -0.56
C GLY A 387 30.69 0.17 -0.72
N GLY A 388 31.03 1.03 0.24
CA GLY A 388 32.19 1.95 0.19
C GLY A 388 31.96 3.20 -0.66
N PRO A 389 32.76 4.27 -0.54
CA PRO A 389 32.59 5.50 -1.32
C PRO A 389 32.83 5.27 -2.82
N ASP A 390 32.10 5.98 -3.70
CA ASP A 390 32.37 5.99 -5.14
C ASP A 390 33.78 6.55 -5.39
N LYS A 391 34.69 5.72 -5.93
CA LYS A 391 36.08 6.10 -6.26
C LYS A 391 36.19 7.13 -7.40
N SER A 392 35.09 7.71 -7.88
CA SER A 392 35.09 8.65 -9.00
C SER A 392 35.58 10.06 -8.66
N ASN A 393 35.93 10.34 -7.40
CA ASN A 393 36.29 11.69 -6.92
C ASN A 393 37.71 11.81 -6.35
N GLY A 394 38.71 11.21 -7.00
CA GLY A 394 40.11 11.40 -6.63
C GLY A 394 41.03 11.43 -7.84
N ARG A 395 41.39 12.63 -8.32
CA ARG A 395 42.65 12.83 -9.07
C ARG A 395 43.80 12.62 -8.09
N GLY A 396 44.13 11.36 -7.84
CA GLY A 396 45.36 10.93 -7.21
C GLY A 396 45.88 9.76 -8.01
N LYS A 397 46.96 9.97 -8.76
CA LYS A 397 47.67 8.92 -9.52
C LYS A 397 47.91 7.71 -8.61
N ARG A 398 47.13 6.65 -8.79
CA ARG A 398 47.48 5.28 -8.39
C ARG A 398 47.02 4.32 -9.49
N SER A 399 47.94 3.41 -9.81
CA SER A 399 47.92 2.41 -10.88
C SER A 399 46.55 1.75 -11.15
N PRO A 400 46.16 1.54 -12.42
CA PRO A 400 44.99 0.75 -12.78
C PRO A 400 45.33 -0.74 -12.73
N SER A 401 45.25 -1.37 -11.55
CA SER A 401 45.27 -2.83 -11.45
C SER A 401 44.50 -3.34 -10.24
N SER A 402 43.19 -3.47 -10.39
CA SER A 402 42.38 -4.56 -9.82
C SER A 402 40.91 -4.34 -10.19
N HIS A 403 40.33 -5.35 -10.84
CA HIS A 403 38.92 -5.48 -11.18
C HIS A 403 37.94 -4.85 -10.16
N ASP A 404 36.87 -4.27 -10.70
CA ASP A 404 35.59 -3.87 -10.09
C ASP A 404 35.02 -4.90 -9.08
N ARG A 405 35.65 -5.03 -7.91
CA ARG A 405 35.09 -5.84 -6.83
C ARG A 405 34.12 -4.98 -6.04
N CYS A 406 32.85 -5.07 -6.43
CA CYS A 406 31.73 -4.76 -5.53
C CYS A 406 32.03 -5.41 -4.17
N SER A 407 31.93 -4.64 -3.08
CA SER A 407 32.26 -5.11 -1.74
C SER A 407 31.57 -6.45 -1.48
N ARG A 408 32.32 -7.51 -1.14
CA ARG A 408 31.76 -8.84 -0.86
C ARG A 408 30.62 -8.77 0.17
N LYS A 409 30.69 -7.83 1.11
CA LYS A 409 29.62 -7.55 2.10
C LYS A 409 28.33 -7.05 1.43
N LEU A 410 28.45 -6.12 0.48
CA LEU A 410 27.32 -5.61 -0.29
C LEU A 410 26.69 -6.71 -1.17
N GLN A 411 27.51 -7.50 -1.85
CA GLN A 411 27.02 -8.62 -2.67
C GLN A 411 26.25 -9.64 -1.82
N LEU A 412 26.79 -10.03 -0.66
CA LEU A 412 26.12 -10.93 0.28
C LEU A 412 24.81 -10.32 0.81
N ALA A 413 24.79 -9.02 1.12
CA ALA A 413 23.58 -8.33 1.56
C ALA A 413 22.49 -8.31 0.48
N ILE A 414 22.84 -7.97 -0.77
CA ILE A 414 21.90 -7.99 -1.90
C ILE A 414 21.37 -9.40 -2.13
N LEU A 415 22.24 -10.42 -2.14
CA LEU A 415 21.85 -11.81 -2.29
C LEU A 415 20.91 -12.26 -1.18
N PHE A 416 21.24 -11.97 0.09
CA PHE A 416 20.40 -12.29 1.23
C PHE A 416 19.01 -11.65 1.13
N LEU A 417 18.94 -10.36 0.78
CA LEU A 417 17.67 -9.63 0.63
C LEU A 417 16.84 -10.20 -0.54
N ALA A 418 17.48 -10.51 -1.67
CA ALA A 418 16.81 -11.11 -2.82
C ALA A 418 16.29 -12.52 -2.51
N VAL A 419 17.12 -13.40 -1.94
CA VAL A 419 16.77 -14.79 -1.60
C VAL A 419 15.67 -14.86 -0.55
N SER A 420 15.61 -13.89 0.38
CA SER A 420 14.55 -13.86 1.39
C SER A 420 13.24 -13.25 0.87
N ASN A 421 13.28 -12.18 0.07
CA ASN A 421 12.05 -11.49 -0.33
C ASN A 421 11.45 -12.00 -1.64
N ILE A 422 12.25 -12.39 -2.64
CA ILE A 422 11.72 -12.78 -3.95
C ILE A 422 10.86 -14.04 -3.84
N PRO A 423 11.30 -15.15 -3.21
CA PRO A 423 10.43 -16.33 -3.06
C PRO A 423 9.14 -16.03 -2.31
N MET A 424 9.21 -15.20 -1.26
CA MET A 424 8.04 -14.76 -0.50
C MET A 424 7.09 -13.93 -1.37
N ALA A 425 7.62 -13.01 -2.17
CA ALA A 425 6.84 -12.19 -3.10
C ALA A 425 6.08 -13.06 -4.11
N PHE A 426 6.77 -14.02 -4.73
CA PHE A 426 6.21 -14.94 -5.72
C PHE A 426 5.16 -15.86 -5.08
N TYR A 427 5.44 -16.42 -3.90
CA TYR A 427 4.49 -17.28 -3.19
C TYR A 427 3.20 -16.52 -2.83
N MET A 428 3.33 -15.34 -2.22
CA MET A 428 2.14 -14.55 -1.84
C MET A 428 1.38 -14.05 -3.06
N SER A 429 2.05 -13.75 -4.18
CA SER A 429 1.40 -13.21 -5.38
C SER A 429 0.78 -14.27 -6.29
N MET A 430 1.27 -15.52 -6.28
CA MET A 430 0.86 -16.54 -7.25
C MET A 430 0.23 -17.80 -6.64
N VAL A 431 0.41 -18.04 -5.33
CA VAL A 431 0.05 -19.32 -4.69
C VAL A 431 -0.93 -19.12 -3.55
N HIS A 432 -0.58 -18.29 -2.56
CA HIS A 432 -1.39 -18.13 -1.35
C HIS A 432 -2.70 -17.38 -1.62
N GLN A 433 -3.83 -17.93 -1.20
CA GLN A 433 -5.18 -17.41 -1.45
C GLN A 433 -5.54 -17.27 -2.94
N ARG A 434 -5.10 -18.21 -3.77
CA ARG A 434 -5.37 -18.18 -5.22
C ARG A 434 -6.78 -18.66 -5.59
N GLY A 435 -7.29 -19.66 -4.87
CA GLY A 435 -8.50 -20.39 -5.27
C GLY A 435 -9.77 -19.54 -5.46
N THR A 436 -9.90 -18.42 -4.76
CA THR A 436 -11.06 -17.53 -4.90
C THR A 436 -11.03 -16.74 -6.21
N GLU A 437 -9.85 -16.40 -6.71
CA GLU A 437 -9.64 -15.81 -8.04
C GLU A 437 -9.83 -16.88 -9.13
N ASP A 438 -9.23 -18.06 -8.95
CA ASP A 438 -9.31 -19.14 -9.95
C ASP A 438 -10.75 -19.64 -10.14
N VAL A 439 -11.55 -19.77 -9.07
CA VAL A 439 -12.98 -20.14 -9.18
C VAL A 439 -13.75 -19.10 -9.99
N MET A 440 -13.54 -17.82 -9.74
CA MET A 440 -14.26 -16.78 -10.48
C MET A 440 -13.81 -16.69 -11.94
N ASN A 441 -12.52 -16.94 -12.21
CA ASN A 441 -12.02 -17.06 -13.57
C ASN A 441 -12.68 -18.24 -14.30
N TYR A 442 -12.78 -19.40 -13.64
CA TYR A 442 -13.47 -20.58 -14.18
C TYR A 442 -14.95 -20.28 -14.45
N LEU A 443 -15.68 -19.76 -13.47
CA LEU A 443 -17.09 -19.42 -13.61
C LEU A 443 -17.32 -18.37 -14.71
N SER A 444 -16.39 -17.43 -14.93
CA SER A 444 -16.51 -16.44 -16.00
C SER A 444 -16.49 -17.08 -17.40
N VAL A 445 -15.73 -18.17 -17.59
CA VAL A 445 -15.66 -18.91 -18.85
C VAL A 445 -16.91 -19.76 -19.03
N GLU A 446 -17.33 -20.48 -17.99
CA GLU A 446 -18.55 -21.32 -18.03
C GLU A 446 -19.84 -20.48 -18.17
N ALA A 447 -19.87 -19.27 -17.63
CA ALA A 447 -20.96 -18.33 -17.84
C ALA A 447 -20.97 -17.75 -19.27
N ASP A 448 -19.81 -17.67 -19.94
CA ASP A 448 -19.70 -17.25 -21.33
C ASP A 448 -20.21 -18.32 -22.30
N SER A 449 -20.03 -19.60 -21.97
CA SER A 449 -20.59 -20.74 -22.71
C SER A 449 -22.07 -21.00 -22.42
N GLY A 450 -22.64 -20.39 -21.38
CA GLY A 450 -24.05 -20.55 -21.00
C GLY A 450 -24.34 -21.72 -20.06
N GLU A 451 -23.29 -22.37 -19.54
CA GLU A 451 -23.39 -23.50 -18.59
C GLU A 451 -23.77 -23.02 -17.18
N VAL A 452 -23.27 -21.84 -16.78
CA VAL A 452 -23.62 -21.23 -15.49
C VAL A 452 -24.86 -20.34 -15.63
N LYS A 453 -25.93 -20.67 -14.90
CA LYS A 453 -27.19 -19.89 -14.90
C LYS A 453 -27.39 -19.06 -13.64
N SER A 454 -26.89 -19.52 -12.50
CA SER A 454 -26.95 -18.86 -11.20
C SER A 454 -25.94 -19.43 -10.20
N VAL A 455 -25.34 -18.60 -9.35
CA VAL A 455 -24.29 -19.03 -8.41
C VAL A 455 -24.63 -18.67 -6.97
N LEU A 456 -24.54 -19.63 -6.06
CA LEU A 456 -24.63 -19.44 -4.62
C LEU A 456 -23.26 -19.62 -3.96
N PHE A 457 -22.82 -18.64 -3.20
CA PHE A 457 -21.56 -18.67 -2.46
C PHE A 457 -21.83 -18.96 -0.99
N PHE A 458 -21.52 -20.18 -0.55
CA PHE A 458 -21.44 -20.55 0.86
C PHE A 458 -20.02 -20.34 1.39
N THR A 459 -19.55 -19.11 1.23
CA THR A 459 -18.26 -18.62 1.71
C THR A 459 -18.50 -17.39 2.58
N PRO A 460 -17.56 -17.01 3.46
CA PRO A 460 -17.64 -15.72 4.15
C PRO A 460 -17.90 -14.57 3.18
N CYS A 461 -18.61 -13.55 3.65
CA CYS A 461 -18.95 -12.41 2.80
C CYS A 461 -17.70 -11.82 2.13
N HIS A 462 -17.87 -11.38 0.88
CA HIS A 462 -16.80 -10.76 0.10
C HIS A 462 -15.54 -11.63 -0.08
N ALA A 463 -15.58 -12.95 0.13
CA ALA A 463 -14.41 -13.83 -0.01
C ALA A 463 -13.92 -14.00 -1.46
N THR A 464 -14.74 -13.69 -2.45
CA THR A 464 -14.41 -13.80 -3.88
C THR A 464 -14.59 -12.44 -4.57
N PRO A 465 -13.91 -12.23 -5.71
CA PRO A 465 -14.38 -11.30 -6.72
C PRO A 465 -15.80 -11.67 -7.17
N TYR A 466 -16.48 -10.75 -7.87
CA TYR A 466 -17.90 -10.93 -8.18
C TYR A 466 -18.21 -10.55 -9.63
N TYR A 467 -19.11 -9.60 -9.89
CA TYR A 467 -19.51 -9.24 -11.26
C TYR A 467 -18.39 -8.60 -12.06
N SER A 468 -17.44 -7.91 -11.43
CA SER A 468 -16.29 -7.32 -12.13
C SER A 468 -15.36 -8.37 -12.77
N THR A 469 -15.37 -9.59 -12.24
CA THR A 469 -14.61 -10.74 -12.78
C THR A 469 -15.49 -11.61 -13.68
N LEU A 470 -16.71 -11.93 -13.26
CA LEU A 470 -17.62 -12.78 -14.03
C LEU A 470 -18.04 -12.10 -15.35
N HIS A 471 -18.30 -10.79 -15.29
CA HIS A 471 -18.77 -9.96 -16.38
C HIS A 471 -19.98 -10.54 -17.15
N ARG A 472 -20.91 -11.17 -16.43
CA ARG A 472 -22.19 -11.67 -16.94
C ARG A 472 -23.32 -11.31 -16.00
N ASN A 473 -24.45 -10.87 -16.54
CA ASN A 473 -25.62 -10.49 -15.75
C ASN A 473 -26.49 -11.71 -15.45
N LEU A 474 -26.02 -12.55 -14.53
CA LEU A 474 -26.75 -13.72 -14.04
C LEU A 474 -26.97 -13.63 -12.52
N PRO A 475 -28.02 -14.26 -11.97
CA PRO A 475 -28.27 -14.23 -10.53
C PRO A 475 -27.12 -14.86 -9.73
N MET A 476 -26.47 -14.06 -8.90
CA MET A 476 -25.52 -14.55 -7.91
C MET A 476 -25.95 -14.13 -6.51
N ARG A 477 -25.67 -14.94 -5.49
CA ARG A 477 -25.90 -14.61 -4.07
C ARG A 477 -24.74 -15.10 -3.21
N PHE A 478 -24.29 -14.25 -2.30
CA PHE A 478 -23.34 -14.60 -1.23
C PHE A 478 -23.97 -14.26 0.13
N LEU A 479 -23.34 -14.71 1.21
CA LEU A 479 -23.82 -14.46 2.58
C LEU A 479 -23.60 -12.99 2.97
N ASP A 480 -24.64 -12.29 3.37
CA ASP A 480 -24.57 -10.88 3.77
C ASP A 480 -23.80 -10.69 5.08
N CYS A 481 -23.06 -9.58 5.15
CA CYS A 481 -22.35 -9.15 6.36
C CYS A 481 -22.54 -7.67 6.64
N THR A 482 -23.68 -7.13 6.21
CA THR A 482 -24.08 -5.77 6.55
C THR A 482 -24.20 -5.63 8.07
N PRO A 483 -23.47 -4.70 8.70
CA PRO A 483 -23.52 -4.52 10.15
C PRO A 483 -24.93 -4.18 10.63
N SER A 484 -25.39 -4.90 11.66
CA SER A 484 -26.68 -4.62 12.30
C SER A 484 -26.60 -3.37 13.19
N ASP A 485 -27.67 -2.58 13.23
CA ASP A 485 -27.81 -1.48 14.22
C ASP A 485 -27.87 -2.01 15.67
N LYS A 486 -28.22 -3.30 15.86
CA LYS A 486 -28.24 -3.95 17.18
C LYS A 486 -26.86 -4.51 17.51
N LYS A 487 -26.20 -3.90 18.50
CA LYS A 487 -24.91 -4.39 19.01
C LYS A 487 -24.99 -5.87 19.42
N GLY A 488 -24.15 -6.70 18.81
CA GLY A 488 -24.01 -8.12 19.12
C GLY A 488 -24.93 -9.07 18.35
N ALA A 489 -25.77 -8.56 17.43
CA ALA A 489 -26.46 -9.42 16.47
C ALA A 489 -25.45 -9.97 15.46
N LEU A 490 -25.51 -11.29 15.21
CA LEU A 490 -24.70 -11.95 14.19
C LEU A 490 -25.28 -11.65 12.80
N ASP A 491 -24.42 -11.31 11.84
CA ASP A 491 -24.82 -11.20 10.44
C ASP A 491 -25.05 -12.57 9.77
N GLU A 492 -25.55 -12.60 8.54
CA GLU A 492 -25.88 -13.84 7.82
C GLU A 492 -24.64 -14.74 7.66
N SER A 493 -23.49 -14.15 7.32
CA SER A 493 -22.21 -14.84 7.22
C SER A 493 -21.77 -15.44 8.56
N ASP A 494 -21.89 -14.71 9.67
CA ASP A 494 -21.51 -15.19 10.99
C ASP A 494 -22.48 -16.26 11.52
N GLN A 495 -23.78 -16.14 11.25
CA GLN A 495 -24.78 -17.16 11.57
C GLN A 495 -24.47 -18.48 10.86
N PHE A 496 -24.17 -18.42 9.56
CA PHE A 496 -23.76 -19.57 8.79
C PHE A 496 -22.50 -20.24 9.36
N LEU A 497 -21.52 -19.48 9.83
CA LEU A 497 -20.30 -20.05 10.41
C LEU A 497 -20.51 -20.71 11.77
N VAL A 498 -21.53 -20.31 12.52
CA VAL A 498 -21.89 -20.93 13.81
C VAL A 498 -22.60 -22.27 13.60
N ASP A 499 -23.56 -22.34 12.68
CA ASP A 499 -24.29 -23.57 12.34
C ASP A 499 -24.51 -23.69 10.83
N PRO A 500 -23.51 -24.19 10.06
CA PRO A 500 -23.61 -24.26 8.60
C PRO A 500 -24.77 -25.13 8.11
N VAL A 501 -25.01 -26.26 8.76
CA VAL A 501 -26.02 -27.24 8.33
C VAL A 501 -27.42 -26.74 8.64
N GLY A 502 -27.65 -26.23 9.86
CA GLY A 502 -28.93 -25.64 10.23
C GLY A 502 -29.27 -24.42 9.38
N PHE A 503 -28.28 -23.54 9.15
CA PHE A 503 -28.44 -22.39 8.28
C PHE A 503 -28.79 -22.81 6.84
N ALA A 504 -28.02 -23.71 6.23
CA ALA A 504 -28.26 -24.15 4.84
C ALA A 504 -29.61 -24.84 4.69
N THR A 505 -30.04 -25.62 5.68
CA THR A 505 -31.35 -26.29 5.69
C THR A 505 -32.49 -25.29 5.77
N GLU A 506 -32.39 -24.28 6.65
CA GLU A 506 -33.38 -23.22 6.76
C GLU A 506 -33.44 -22.37 5.48
N PHE A 507 -32.27 -22.02 4.94
CA PHE A 507 -32.12 -21.30 3.69
C PHE A 507 -32.78 -22.05 2.52
N ALA A 508 -32.61 -23.36 2.46
CA ALA A 508 -33.14 -24.20 1.38
C ALA A 508 -34.66 -24.29 1.33
N LYS A 509 -35.37 -23.96 2.42
CA LYS A 509 -36.85 -23.98 2.43
C LYS A 509 -37.46 -23.01 1.43
N ASN A 510 -36.80 -21.86 1.19
CA ASN A 510 -37.30 -20.78 0.36
C ASN A 510 -36.32 -20.34 -0.74
N TRP A 511 -35.26 -21.12 -1.00
CA TRP A 511 -34.28 -20.75 -2.02
C TRP A 511 -34.78 -20.99 -3.44
N SER A 512 -34.34 -20.16 -4.37
CA SER A 512 -34.30 -20.53 -5.79
C SER A 512 -33.10 -21.45 -5.99
N ILE A 513 -33.32 -22.69 -6.42
CA ILE A 513 -32.24 -23.68 -6.58
C ILE A 513 -31.15 -23.11 -7.50
N PRO A 514 -29.91 -22.92 -7.01
CA PRO A 514 -28.83 -22.38 -7.82
C PRO A 514 -28.32 -23.43 -8.81
N SER A 515 -27.79 -22.99 -9.96
CA SER A 515 -27.08 -23.91 -10.86
C SER A 515 -25.76 -24.39 -10.27
N HIS A 516 -25.04 -23.48 -9.60
CA HIS A 516 -23.72 -23.73 -9.06
C HIS A 516 -23.62 -23.30 -7.60
N ILE A 517 -22.90 -24.06 -6.78
CA ILE A 517 -22.57 -23.73 -5.40
C ILE A 517 -21.06 -23.67 -5.24
N VAL A 518 -20.56 -22.61 -4.60
CA VAL A 518 -19.14 -22.41 -4.30
C VAL A 518 -18.93 -22.46 -2.79
N LEU A 519 -17.98 -23.30 -2.35
CA LEU A 519 -17.68 -23.58 -0.96
C LEU A 519 -16.18 -23.63 -0.72
N PHE A 520 -15.73 -23.24 0.47
CA PHE A 520 -14.42 -23.65 0.95
C PHE A 520 -14.47 -25.09 1.48
N ASP A 521 -13.35 -25.81 1.40
CA ASP A 521 -13.25 -27.23 1.78
C ASP A 521 -13.66 -27.53 3.22
N PHE A 522 -13.47 -26.58 4.13
CA PHE A 522 -13.92 -26.71 5.51
C PHE A 522 -15.46 -26.76 5.61
N GLN A 523 -16.16 -25.81 4.99
CA GLN A 523 -17.62 -25.73 4.95
C GLN A 523 -18.22 -26.91 4.19
N GLU A 524 -17.58 -27.30 3.10
CA GLU A 524 -17.97 -28.45 2.28
C GLU A 524 -18.03 -29.75 3.09
N LYS A 525 -17.05 -30.01 3.96
CA LYS A 525 -17.06 -31.21 4.83
C LYS A 525 -18.29 -31.28 5.72
N LEU A 526 -18.82 -30.13 6.15
CA LEU A 526 -20.00 -30.04 6.99
C LEU A 526 -21.30 -30.15 6.18
N LEU A 527 -21.28 -29.69 4.92
CA LEU A 527 -22.46 -29.63 4.05
C LEU A 527 -22.57 -30.78 3.05
N LYS A 528 -21.67 -31.78 3.10
CA LYS A 528 -21.61 -32.86 2.11
C LYS A 528 -22.92 -33.61 1.96
N ASP A 529 -23.56 -33.97 3.07
CA ASP A 529 -24.84 -34.69 3.06
C ASP A 529 -25.98 -33.79 2.55
N PHE A 530 -25.96 -32.50 2.91
CA PHE A 530 -26.91 -31.50 2.43
C PHE A 530 -26.81 -31.33 0.90
N LEU A 531 -25.59 -31.27 0.35
CA LEU A 531 -25.36 -31.15 -1.10
C LEU A 531 -25.85 -32.40 -1.83
N ALA A 532 -25.55 -33.59 -1.31
CA ALA A 532 -26.00 -34.85 -1.88
C ALA A 532 -27.53 -34.96 -1.88
N LEU A 533 -28.19 -34.56 -0.78
CA LEU A 533 -29.66 -34.54 -0.65
C LEU A 533 -30.33 -33.65 -1.70
N HIS A 534 -29.67 -32.55 -2.07
CA HIS A 534 -30.17 -31.59 -3.07
C HIS A 534 -29.62 -31.83 -4.48
N ASN A 535 -29.07 -33.02 -4.76
CA ASN A 535 -28.55 -33.43 -6.07
C ASN A 535 -27.40 -32.58 -6.62
N PHE A 536 -26.55 -32.02 -5.76
CA PHE A 536 -25.33 -31.33 -6.18
C PHE A 536 -24.14 -32.30 -6.26
N GLU A 537 -23.31 -32.15 -7.30
CA GLU A 537 -22.06 -32.90 -7.46
C GLU A 537 -20.86 -31.97 -7.69
N GLU A 538 -19.69 -32.37 -7.15
CA GLU A 538 -18.46 -31.61 -7.31
C GLU A 538 -17.95 -31.74 -8.75
N ILE A 539 -17.78 -30.61 -9.43
CA ILE A 539 -17.24 -30.57 -10.80
C ILE A 539 -15.78 -30.11 -10.83
N LYS A 540 -15.37 -29.30 -9.86
CA LYS A 540 -14.04 -28.69 -9.87
C LYS A 540 -13.61 -28.27 -8.47
N ARG A 541 -12.30 -28.35 -8.25
CA ARG A 541 -11.64 -27.90 -7.02
C ARG A 541 -10.37 -27.13 -7.35
N PHE A 542 -10.17 -26.03 -6.63
CA PHE A 542 -9.04 -25.13 -6.80
C PHE A 542 -8.26 -25.01 -5.50
N PHE A 543 -6.93 -25.10 -5.60
CA PHE A 543 -6.05 -24.84 -4.47
C PHE A 543 -6.22 -23.40 -3.97
N HIS A 544 -6.36 -23.20 -2.66
CA HIS A 544 -6.51 -21.88 -2.06
C HIS A 544 -5.29 -21.48 -1.24
N ALA A 545 -5.00 -22.17 -0.13
CA ALA A 545 -3.94 -21.76 0.78
C ALA A 545 -3.32 -22.95 1.54
N HIS A 546 -2.03 -22.82 1.89
CA HIS A 546 -1.33 -23.79 2.75
C HIS A 546 -1.50 -23.47 4.24
N PHE A 547 -1.81 -22.21 4.57
CA PHE A 547 -1.86 -21.70 5.93
C PHE A 547 -3.16 -20.96 6.17
N LYS A 548 -3.60 -20.95 7.42
CA LYS A 548 -4.79 -20.24 7.88
C LYS A 548 -4.66 -18.74 7.67
N VAL A 549 -5.75 -18.09 7.28
CA VAL A 549 -5.86 -16.63 7.22
C VAL A 549 -7.02 -16.22 8.11
N ASP A 550 -6.68 -15.61 9.26
CA ASP A 550 -7.55 -15.18 10.37
C ASP A 550 -8.42 -16.25 11.06
N ARG A 551 -8.97 -17.21 10.32
CA ARG A 551 -9.92 -18.26 10.77
C ARG A 551 -9.37 -19.66 10.47
N GLU A 552 -10.25 -20.63 10.28
CA GLU A 552 -9.90 -22.00 9.92
C GLU A 552 -9.20 -22.12 8.56
N LEU A 553 -8.49 -23.23 8.35
CA LEU A 553 -7.74 -23.45 7.12
C LEU A 553 -8.72 -23.69 5.97
N GLN A 554 -8.72 -22.76 5.01
CA GLN A 554 -9.41 -22.87 3.74
C GLN A 554 -8.40 -23.38 2.72
N ALA A 555 -8.19 -24.70 2.65
CA ALA A 555 -7.14 -25.27 1.81
C ALA A 555 -7.50 -25.26 0.32
N SER A 556 -8.79 -25.40 0.01
CA SER A 556 -9.29 -25.36 -1.36
C SER A 556 -10.68 -24.75 -1.45
N VAL A 557 -11.05 -24.32 -2.67
CA VAL A 557 -12.40 -23.90 -3.02
C VAL A 557 -12.99 -24.94 -3.97
N ALA A 558 -14.15 -25.50 -3.62
CA ALA A 558 -14.89 -26.46 -4.40
C ALA A 558 -16.07 -25.78 -5.12
N VAL A 559 -16.34 -26.25 -6.33
CA VAL A 559 -17.48 -25.85 -7.16
C VAL A 559 -18.35 -27.08 -7.39
N TYR A 560 -19.62 -26.94 -7.06
CA TYR A 560 -20.65 -27.95 -7.26
C TYR A 560 -21.63 -27.48 -8.32
N THR A 561 -22.16 -28.40 -9.12
CA THR A 561 -23.26 -28.17 -10.06
C THR A 561 -24.48 -29.03 -9.70
N LEU A 562 -25.66 -28.60 -10.10
CA LEU A 562 -26.89 -29.38 -10.00
C LEU A 562 -26.87 -30.50 -11.05
N LYS A 563 -27.06 -31.77 -10.63
CA LYS A 563 -27.10 -32.92 -11.54
C LYS A 563 -28.20 -32.77 -12.60
N GLY A 564 -27.84 -33.07 -13.85
CA GLY A 564 -28.77 -33.08 -14.98
C GLY A 564 -28.98 -31.72 -15.67
N GLN A 565 -28.08 -30.77 -15.45
CA GLN A 565 -27.99 -29.54 -16.24
C GLN A 565 -27.20 -29.72 -17.54
#